data_AF-A0A2E1M259-F1
#
_entry.id   AF-A0A2E1M259-F1
#
_cell.length_a   1.000
_cell.length_b   1.000
_cell.length_c   1.000
_cell.angle_alpha   90.00
_cell.angle_beta   90.00
_cell.angle_gamma   90.00
#
_symmetry.space_group_name_H-M   'P 1'
#
loop_
_entity.id
_entity.type
_entity.pdbx_description
1 polymer ?
#
loop_
_entity_poly.entity_id
_entity_poly.type
_entity_poly.pdbx_seq_one_letter_code
_entity_poly.pdbx_strand_id
1 'polypeptide(L)'
;MIWLTAFGALAVGIILGLVIATRLNVSPSKIKDLESQIRQLKDSHSEYRDSVSNHFGMTAELVQHMTESYRDVYQHLASGAQDLCSGEVASKLLPADSDAVFDTANSSEEPNPIAPPRDYAAKQSPDQKGALSEDFGIDKSAPVNVEEIALPLTK
;
A
#
# COMPACT_ATOMS: atom_id res chain seq x y z
N MET A 1 25.41 -33.91 57.65
CA MET A 1 25.06 -32.53 57.24
C MET A 1 24.66 -32.42 55.77
N ILE A 2 25.45 -32.93 54.82
CA ILE A 2 25.16 -32.89 53.36
C ILE A 2 23.78 -33.43 52.97
N TRP A 3 23.30 -34.51 53.60
CA TRP A 3 22.04 -35.14 53.22
C TRP A 3 20.81 -34.29 53.60
N LEU A 4 20.92 -33.51 54.67
CA LEU A 4 19.85 -32.63 55.18
C LEU A 4 19.70 -31.40 54.28
N THR A 5 20.82 -30.84 53.82
CA THR A 5 20.82 -29.74 52.84
C THR A 5 20.31 -30.19 51.47
N ALA A 6 20.61 -31.42 51.05
CA ALA A 6 20.10 -32.00 49.82
C ALA A 6 18.57 -32.19 49.84
N PHE A 7 18.03 -32.74 50.94
CA PHE A 7 16.59 -32.89 51.10
C PHE A 7 15.85 -31.55 51.19
N GLY A 8 16.43 -30.57 51.90
CA GLY A 8 15.86 -29.22 51.99
C GLY A 8 15.79 -28.52 50.63
N ALA A 9 16.87 -28.58 49.83
CA ALA A 9 16.90 -28.01 48.49
C ALA A 9 15.88 -28.69 47.55
N LEU A 10 15.74 -30.02 47.63
CA LEU A 10 14.74 -30.75 46.84
C LEU A 10 13.31 -30.35 47.20
N ALA A 11 13.00 -30.23 48.48
CA ALA A 11 11.67 -29.81 48.95
C ALA A 11 11.33 -28.40 48.46
N VAL A 12 12.27 -27.46 48.59
CA VAL A 12 12.09 -26.07 48.09
C VAL A 12 11.93 -26.06 46.57
N GLY A 13 12.73 -26.83 45.84
CA GLY A 13 12.62 -26.96 44.39
C GLY A 13 11.27 -27.51 43.92
N ILE A 14 10.72 -28.51 44.60
CA ILE A 14 9.40 -29.08 44.30
C ILE A 14 8.30 -28.04 44.55
N ILE A 15 8.35 -27.34 45.68
CA ILE A 15 7.37 -26.30 46.02
C ILE A 15 7.42 -25.19 44.97
N LEU A 16 8.61 -24.70 44.63
CA LEU A 16 8.78 -23.64 43.63
C LEU A 16 8.35 -24.11 42.24
N GLY A 17 8.68 -25.36 41.88
CA GLY A 17 8.29 -25.98 40.62
C GLY A 17 6.76 -26.09 40.48
N LEU A 18 6.05 -26.50 41.53
CA LEU A 18 4.58 -26.56 41.51
C LEU A 18 3.93 -25.18 41.42
N VAL A 19 4.47 -24.19 42.13
CA VAL A 19 3.98 -22.80 42.05
C VAL A 19 4.15 -22.23 40.64
N ILE A 20 5.29 -22.49 40.00
CA ILE A 20 5.55 -22.05 38.63
C ILE A 20 4.68 -22.83 37.63
N ALA A 21 4.56 -24.15 37.76
CA ALA A 21 3.75 -24.99 36.87
C ALA A 21 2.26 -24.62 36.91
N THR A 22 1.71 -24.35 38.10
CA THR A 22 0.31 -23.92 38.24
C THR A 22 0.06 -22.54 37.64
N ARG A 23 1.05 -21.64 37.66
CA ARG A 23 0.97 -20.33 37.00
C ARG A 23 1.10 -20.40 35.48
N LEU A 24 1.87 -21.37 34.98
CA LEU A 24 2.11 -21.60 33.55
C LEU A 24 1.11 -22.55 32.89
N ASN A 25 0.05 -22.97 33.59
CA ASN A 25 -1.02 -23.76 32.98
C ASN A 25 -1.79 -22.89 31.96
N VAL A 26 -1.21 -22.76 30.76
CA VAL A 26 -1.85 -22.18 29.58
C VAL A 26 -3.04 -23.07 29.27
N SER A 27 -4.25 -22.59 29.54
CA SER A 27 -5.43 -23.41 29.30
C SER A 27 -5.54 -23.71 27.80
N PRO A 28 -5.87 -24.96 27.41
CA PRO A 28 -6.10 -25.30 26.01
C PRO A 28 -7.20 -24.43 25.37
N SER A 29 -8.14 -23.93 26.20
CA SER A 29 -9.15 -22.95 25.79
C SER A 29 -8.54 -21.64 25.28
N LYS A 30 -7.51 -21.09 25.94
CA LYS A 30 -6.86 -19.84 25.48
C LYS A 30 -6.16 -20.02 24.14
N ILE A 31 -5.57 -21.18 23.90
CA ILE A 31 -4.92 -21.51 22.62
C ILE A 31 -5.97 -21.60 21.51
N LYS A 32 -7.10 -22.28 21.78
CA LYS A 32 -8.23 -22.38 20.85
C LYS A 32 -8.86 -21.02 20.55
N ASP A 33 -9.00 -20.16 21.56
CA ASP A 33 -9.53 -18.80 21.38
C ASP A 33 -8.59 -17.94 20.52
N LEU A 34 -7.27 -18.08 20.70
CA LEU A 34 -6.28 -17.39 19.86
C LEU A 34 -6.31 -17.90 18.42
N GLU A 35 -6.40 -19.22 18.21
CA GLU A 35 -6.54 -19.79 16.88
C GLU A 35 -7.81 -19.32 16.18
N SER A 36 -8.94 -19.27 16.92
CA SER A 36 -10.19 -18.74 16.41
C SER A 36 -10.08 -17.27 16.01
N GLN A 37 -9.39 -16.44 16.80
CA GLN A 37 -9.17 -15.03 16.48
C GLN A 37 -8.33 -14.86 15.21
N ILE A 38 -7.28 -15.66 15.05
CA ILE A 38 -6.44 -15.63 13.84
C ILE A 38 -7.26 -16.04 12.62
N ARG A 39 -8.08 -17.09 12.73
CA ARG A 39 -8.97 -17.54 11.65
C ARG A 39 -9.99 -16.46 11.28
N GLN A 40 -10.69 -15.90 12.27
CA GLN A 40 -11.66 -14.82 12.05
C GLN A 40 -11.03 -13.61 11.37
N LEU A 41 -9.86 -13.16 11.83
CA LEU A 41 -9.19 -12.01 11.23
C LEU A 41 -8.77 -12.29 9.79
N LYS A 42 -8.27 -13.50 9.50
CA LYS A 42 -7.94 -13.93 8.14
C LYS A 42 -9.17 -13.97 7.24
N ASP A 43 -10.28 -14.51 7.73
CA ASP A 43 -11.53 -14.61 6.99
C ASP A 43 -12.09 -13.21 6.68
N SER A 44 -12.11 -12.30 7.67
CA SER A 44 -12.52 -10.90 7.46
C SER A 44 -11.63 -10.16 6.45
N HIS A 45 -10.32 -10.43 6.45
CA HIS A 45 -9.43 -9.88 5.43
C HIS A 45 -9.74 -10.40 4.03
N SER A 46 -10.07 -11.69 3.88
CA SER A 46 -10.48 -12.26 2.60
C SER A 46 -11.79 -11.62 2.12
N GLU A 47 -12.79 -11.57 2.99
CA GLU A 47 -14.11 -10.99 2.68
C GLU A 47 -14.00 -9.52 2.26
N TYR A 48 -13.15 -8.74 2.94
CA TYR A 48 -12.88 -7.35 2.54
C TYR A 48 -12.26 -7.27 1.14
N ARG A 49 -11.26 -8.11 0.84
CA ARG A 49 -10.62 -8.13 -0.50
C ARG A 49 -11.62 -8.51 -1.59
N ASP A 50 -12.48 -9.49 -1.32
CA ASP A 50 -13.51 -9.94 -2.26
C ASP A 50 -14.55 -8.83 -2.49
N SER A 51 -14.99 -8.14 -1.43
CA SER A 51 -15.90 -7.00 -1.50
C SER A 51 -15.32 -5.85 -2.34
N VAL A 52 -14.05 -5.49 -2.12
CA VAL A 52 -13.36 -4.46 -2.89
C VAL A 52 -13.21 -4.87 -4.36
N SER A 53 -12.82 -6.11 -4.63
CA SER A 53 -12.71 -6.63 -5.99
C SER A 53 -14.05 -6.56 -6.73
N ASN A 54 -15.14 -6.94 -6.06
CA ASN A 54 -16.49 -6.87 -6.63
C ASN A 54 -16.92 -5.41 -6.89
N HIS A 55 -16.62 -4.48 -5.97
CA HIS A 55 -16.94 -3.07 -6.14
C HIS A 55 -16.20 -2.46 -7.34
N PHE A 56 -14.91 -2.73 -7.50
CA PHE A 56 -14.16 -2.24 -8.65
C PHE A 56 -14.56 -2.94 -9.96
N GLY A 57 -14.93 -4.22 -9.91
CA GLY A 57 -15.50 -4.92 -11.06
C GLY A 57 -16.80 -4.26 -11.55
N MET A 58 -17.75 -4.04 -10.64
CA MET A 58 -19.00 -3.33 -10.93
C MET A 58 -18.75 -1.89 -11.41
N THR A 59 -17.79 -1.19 -10.80
CA THR A 59 -17.43 0.17 -11.22
C THR A 59 -16.85 0.19 -12.64
N ALA A 60 -15.99 -0.77 -12.98
CA ALA A 60 -15.41 -0.89 -14.32
C ALA A 60 -16.50 -1.14 -15.37
N GLU A 61 -17.47 -2.00 -15.07
CA GLU A 61 -18.64 -2.24 -15.94
C GLU A 61 -19.46 -0.96 -16.14
N LEU A 62 -19.73 -0.21 -15.06
CA LEU A 62 -20.50 1.03 -15.14
C LEU A 62 -19.78 2.12 -15.94
N VAL A 63 -18.46 2.24 -15.76
CA VAL A 63 -17.62 3.17 -16.54
C VAL A 63 -17.61 2.78 -18.01
N GLN A 64 -17.50 1.49 -18.33
CA GLN A 64 -17.56 0.99 -19.71
C GLN A 64 -18.89 1.38 -20.37
N HIS A 65 -20.01 1.18 -19.66
CA HIS A 65 -21.34 1.57 -20.13
C HIS A 65 -21.45 3.08 -20.41
N MET A 66 -20.83 3.90 -19.57
CA MET A 66 -20.77 5.35 -19.77
C MET A 66 -19.92 5.70 -21.00
N THR A 67 -18.78 5.06 -21.18
CA THR A 67 -17.92 5.26 -22.36
C THR A 67 -18.63 4.88 -23.65
N GLU A 68 -19.36 3.76 -23.67
CA GLU A 68 -20.17 3.34 -24.81
C GLU A 68 -21.26 4.38 -25.13
N SER A 69 -22.01 4.80 -24.11
CA SER A 69 -23.03 5.86 -24.25
C SER A 69 -22.44 7.18 -24.78
N TYR A 70 -21.22 7.53 -24.35
CA TYR A 70 -20.51 8.70 -24.87
C TYR A 70 -20.14 8.56 -26.35
N ARG A 71 -19.70 7.36 -26.77
CA ARG A 71 -19.40 7.07 -28.17
C ARG A 71 -20.65 7.17 -29.04
N ASP A 72 -21.77 6.63 -28.59
CA ASP A 72 -23.05 6.71 -29.30
C ASP A 72 -23.47 8.16 -29.56
N VAL A 73 -23.35 9.01 -28.53
CA VAL A 73 -23.63 10.46 -28.67
C VAL A 73 -22.70 11.10 -29.70
N TYR A 74 -21.40 10.78 -29.64
CA TYR A 74 -20.44 11.33 -30.59
C TYR A 74 -20.74 10.88 -32.02
N GLN A 75 -21.08 9.61 -32.22
CA GLN A 75 -21.43 9.06 -33.54
C GLN A 75 -22.73 9.68 -34.07
N HIS A 76 -23.70 9.95 -33.20
CA HIS A 76 -24.91 10.66 -33.58
C HIS A 76 -24.65 12.11 -33.99
N LEU A 77 -23.77 12.81 -33.27
CA LEU A 77 -23.34 14.17 -33.63
C LEU A 77 -22.57 14.19 -34.95
N ALA A 78 -21.66 13.23 -35.15
CA ALA A 78 -20.93 13.05 -36.39
C ALA A 78 -21.87 12.85 -37.58
N SER A 79 -22.84 11.93 -37.45
CA SER A 79 -23.86 11.69 -38.48
C SER A 79 -24.74 12.92 -38.72
N GLY A 80 -25.20 13.59 -37.66
CA GLY A 80 -26.04 14.78 -37.77
C GLY A 80 -25.32 15.96 -38.42
N ALA A 81 -24.02 16.14 -38.15
CA ALA A 81 -23.20 17.14 -38.82
C ALA A 81 -22.99 16.81 -40.30
N GLN A 82 -22.82 15.52 -40.67
CA GLN A 82 -22.72 15.10 -42.06
C GLN A 82 -24.01 15.38 -42.85
N ASP A 83 -25.18 15.14 -42.23
CA ASP A 83 -26.50 15.34 -42.87
C ASP A 83 -26.91 16.81 -42.95
N LEU A 84 -26.59 17.60 -41.92
CA LEU A 84 -27.08 18.98 -41.77
C LEU A 84 -26.09 20.06 -42.22
N CYS A 85 -24.79 19.76 -42.30
CA CYS A 85 -23.78 20.72 -42.76
C CYS A 85 -23.37 20.43 -44.21
N SER A 86 -23.21 21.49 -45.00
CA SER A 86 -22.59 21.40 -46.33
C SER A 86 -21.18 20.78 -46.21
N GLY A 87 -20.82 19.89 -47.15
CA GLY A 87 -19.69 18.94 -47.01
C GLY A 87 -18.31 19.52 -46.69
N GLU A 88 -18.10 20.83 -46.85
CA GLU A 88 -16.86 21.52 -46.48
C GLU A 88 -16.76 21.84 -44.97
N VAL A 89 -17.89 21.99 -44.28
CA VAL A 89 -17.95 22.26 -42.83
C VAL A 89 -17.99 20.97 -42.02
N ALA A 90 -18.69 19.95 -42.51
CA ALA A 90 -18.75 18.62 -41.89
C ALA A 90 -17.35 17.97 -41.80
N SER A 91 -16.54 18.09 -42.85
CA SER A 91 -15.17 17.54 -42.92
C SER A 91 -14.14 18.26 -42.04
N LYS A 92 -14.42 19.50 -41.60
CA LYS A 92 -13.60 20.21 -40.60
C LYS A 92 -14.04 19.95 -39.15
N LEU A 93 -15.29 19.55 -38.93
CA LEU A 93 -15.86 19.31 -37.60
C LEU A 93 -15.75 17.85 -37.15
N LEU A 94 -15.81 16.89 -38.08
CA LEU A 94 -15.47 15.51 -37.81
C LEU A 94 -13.97 15.32 -38.06
N PRO A 95 -13.18 14.90 -37.05
CA PRO A 95 -11.89 14.28 -37.31
C PRO A 95 -12.13 13.12 -38.28
N ALA A 96 -11.47 13.14 -39.45
CA ALA A 96 -11.63 12.16 -40.52
C ALA A 96 -11.21 10.71 -40.16
N ASP A 97 -10.97 10.46 -38.87
CA ASP A 97 -10.47 9.22 -38.29
C ASP A 97 -11.13 9.00 -36.91
N SER A 98 -12.46 9.08 -36.85
CA SER A 98 -13.23 8.84 -35.62
C SER A 98 -12.98 7.45 -35.00
N ASP A 99 -12.52 6.49 -35.81
CA ASP A 99 -12.13 5.16 -35.35
C ASP A 99 -10.71 5.14 -34.74
N ALA A 100 -9.75 5.86 -35.35
CA ALA A 100 -8.34 5.81 -34.91
C ALA A 100 -8.12 6.43 -33.51
N VAL A 101 -8.92 7.41 -33.11
CA VAL A 101 -8.81 8.04 -31.77
C VAL A 101 -9.13 7.04 -30.65
N PHE A 102 -10.05 6.11 -30.91
CA PHE A 102 -10.48 5.13 -29.91
C PHE A 102 -9.85 3.74 -30.07
N ASP A 103 -9.34 3.40 -31.25
CA ASP A 103 -8.67 2.12 -31.52
C ASP A 103 -7.23 2.06 -30.96
N THR A 104 -6.67 3.20 -30.54
CA THR A 104 -5.39 3.25 -29.80
C THR A 104 -5.43 2.48 -28.47
N ALA A 105 -6.62 2.14 -27.95
CA ALA A 105 -6.75 1.28 -26.76
C ALA A 105 -6.44 -0.21 -27.05
N ASN A 106 -6.32 -0.62 -28.32
CA ASN A 106 -6.03 -2.00 -28.74
C ASN A 106 -4.64 -2.16 -29.36
N SER A 107 -3.84 -1.09 -29.40
CA SER A 107 -2.45 -1.18 -29.83
C SER A 107 -1.65 -1.90 -28.76
N SER A 108 -1.06 -3.03 -29.17
CA SER A 108 -0.22 -3.90 -28.36
C SER A 108 0.97 -3.14 -27.78
N GLU A 109 0.79 -2.57 -26.60
CA GLU A 109 1.92 -2.19 -25.76
C GLU A 109 2.54 -3.48 -25.20
N GLU A 110 3.82 -3.65 -25.48
CA GLU A 110 4.72 -4.63 -24.86
C GLU A 110 4.36 -4.87 -23.38
N PRO A 111 4.44 -6.12 -22.87
CA PRO A 111 3.99 -6.46 -21.53
C PRO A 111 4.95 -5.86 -20.50
N ASN A 112 4.79 -4.58 -20.21
CA ASN A 112 5.27 -4.01 -18.96
C ASN A 112 4.50 -4.75 -17.87
N PRO A 113 5.16 -5.54 -17.00
CA PRO A 113 4.46 -6.24 -15.95
C PRO A 113 3.75 -5.20 -15.12
N ILE A 114 2.42 -5.31 -15.05
CA ILE A 114 1.55 -4.49 -14.20
C ILE A 114 2.01 -4.75 -12.77
N ALA A 115 3.00 -3.98 -12.32
CA ALA A 115 3.49 -4.06 -10.97
C ALA A 115 2.42 -3.42 -10.08
N PRO A 116 2.05 -4.06 -8.95
CA PRO A 116 1.12 -3.47 -8.02
C PRO A 116 1.61 -2.06 -7.65
N PRO A 117 0.68 -1.10 -7.43
CA PRO A 117 1.05 0.27 -7.06
C PRO A 117 2.00 0.19 -5.86
N ARG A 118 3.22 0.68 -6.07
CA ARG A 118 4.25 0.67 -5.04
C ARG A 118 3.93 1.81 -4.08
N ASP A 119 3.34 1.48 -2.93
CA ASP A 119 3.09 2.42 -1.82
C ASP A 119 4.39 2.92 -1.13
N TYR A 120 5.56 2.63 -1.71
CA TYR A 120 6.86 3.06 -1.21
C TYR A 120 7.55 3.98 -2.20
N ALA A 121 8.12 5.07 -1.68
CA ALA A 121 9.06 5.88 -2.45
C ALA A 121 10.31 5.05 -2.74
N ALA A 122 10.50 4.66 -4.01
CA ALA A 122 11.71 3.98 -4.42
C ALA A 122 12.91 4.91 -4.23
N LYS A 123 14.01 4.37 -3.68
CA LYS A 123 15.31 5.07 -3.63
C LYS A 123 15.73 5.38 -5.06
N GLN A 124 16.01 6.65 -5.36
CA GLN A 124 16.44 7.07 -6.70
C GLN A 124 17.87 6.62 -7.02
N SER A 125 18.67 6.34 -5.98
CA SER A 125 20.00 5.74 -6.11
C SER A 125 20.27 4.75 -4.95
N PRO A 126 21.14 3.74 -5.13
CA PRO A 126 21.45 2.74 -4.10
C PRO A 126 21.94 3.34 -2.77
N ASP A 127 22.64 4.47 -2.85
CA ASP A 127 23.22 5.17 -1.70
C ASP A 127 22.27 6.21 -1.06
N GLN A 128 21.10 6.47 -1.67
CA GLN A 128 20.14 7.42 -1.11
C GLN A 128 19.51 6.84 0.16
N LYS A 129 19.65 7.55 1.28
CA LYS A 129 18.97 7.21 2.53
C LYS A 129 17.45 7.25 2.33
N GLY A 130 16.76 6.24 2.85
CA GLY A 130 15.32 6.08 2.61
C GLY A 130 14.52 7.11 3.40
N ALA A 131 13.32 7.47 2.93
CA ALA A 131 12.47 8.46 3.60
C ALA A 131 12.07 8.11 5.05
N LEU A 132 12.23 6.83 5.45
CA LEU A 132 12.00 6.35 6.81
C LEU A 132 13.28 6.17 7.64
N SER A 133 14.46 6.51 7.10
CA SER A 133 15.69 6.45 7.89
C SER A 133 15.73 7.60 8.89
N GLU A 134 16.16 7.32 10.11
CA GLU A 134 16.30 8.27 11.22
C GLU A 134 17.16 9.52 10.91
N ASP A 135 18.01 9.42 9.88
CA ASP A 135 18.94 10.47 9.45
C ASP A 135 18.46 11.20 8.17
N PHE A 136 17.23 10.94 7.72
CA PHE A 136 16.67 11.58 6.52
C PHE A 136 16.43 13.08 6.78
N GLY A 137 17.11 13.94 6.02
CA GLY A 137 17.03 15.39 6.19
C GLY A 137 17.95 15.96 7.27
N ILE A 138 18.87 15.17 7.84
CA ILE A 138 19.87 15.66 8.79
C ILE A 138 21.21 15.82 8.07
N ASP A 139 21.54 17.06 7.70
CA ASP A 139 22.89 17.39 7.25
C ASP A 139 23.82 17.44 8.46
N LYS A 140 24.71 16.45 8.59
CA LYS A 140 25.76 16.42 9.61
C LYS A 140 26.77 17.53 9.33
N SER A 141 26.48 18.72 9.82
CA SER A 141 27.40 19.86 9.81
C SER A 141 28.67 19.49 10.58
N ALA A 142 29.80 19.68 9.93
CA ALA A 142 31.14 19.50 10.50
C ALA A 142 31.31 20.37 11.77
N PRO A 143 32.11 19.93 12.76
CA PRO A 143 32.26 20.65 14.02
C PRO A 143 32.86 22.04 13.77
N VAL A 144 32.07 23.08 14.06
CA VAL A 144 32.53 24.47 14.09
C VAL A 144 33.42 24.63 15.32
N ASN A 145 34.72 24.83 15.08
CA ASN A 145 35.72 25.11 16.10
C ASN A 145 35.37 26.43 16.80
N VAL A 146 35.15 26.37 18.12
CA VAL A 146 34.84 27.54 18.96
C VAL A 146 36.17 28.10 19.46
N GLU A 147 36.76 29.03 18.71
CA GLU A 147 37.89 29.80 19.22
C GLU A 147 37.75 31.28 18.83
N GLU A 148 37.78 32.12 19.85
CA GLU A 148 38.07 33.55 19.82
C GLU A 148 36.96 34.52 19.33
N ILE A 149 35.97 34.77 20.21
CA ILE A 149 35.16 36.01 20.15
C ILE A 149 35.83 37.05 21.06
N ALA A 150 36.32 38.10 20.42
CA ALA A 150 37.11 39.20 20.95
C ALA A 150 36.39 40.10 21.98
N LEU A 151 37.19 40.68 22.88
CA LEU A 151 36.96 42.02 23.46
C LEU A 151 38.22 42.84 23.13
N PRO A 152 38.08 44.03 22.52
CA PRO A 152 37.94 45.23 23.34
C PRO A 152 37.04 46.37 22.79
N LEU A 153 36.49 47.09 23.76
CA LEU A 153 36.16 48.51 23.89
C LEU A 153 36.19 49.51 22.70
N THR A 154 35.09 50.28 22.65
CA THR A 154 34.93 51.74 22.43
C THR A 154 35.47 52.43 21.17
N LYS A 155 34.55 53.08 20.44
CA LYS A 155 34.50 54.55 20.35
C LYS A 155 33.07 55.03 20.15
#